data_AF-A0A1F5YUP0-F1
#
_entry.id   AF-A0A1F5YUP0-F1
#
_cell.length_a   1.000
_cell.length_b   1.000
_cell.length_c   1.000
_cell.angle_alpha   90.00
_cell.angle_beta   90.00
_cell.angle_gamma   90.00
#
_symmetry.space_group_name_H-M   'P 1'
#
loop_
_entity.id
_entity.type
_entity.pdbx_description
1 polymer ?
#
loop_
_entity_poly.entity_id
_entity_poly.type
_entity_poly.pdbx_seq_one_letter_code
_entity_poly.pdbx_strand_id
1 'polypeptide(L)'
;MENQINMGDQNTQQIGQNPIGKPAPVPEKPKVNYWMVTTIIFGFLFFVISAMFLFRARFNEKSTPIIPAPSPSLIPVETDDIQIGDDESYVDFSTCDQWAQNVINKKSLPQQLIHSCKSSQKILDSEIVNLVDIFFGPPDDCPSGCIYKRFIGVVKLDKSIIEQLPSGPEGILNSVWAQPPLDTARNYSGFECPSQLEDYIDVTLGKLETKYGWNLNFQNPLTCSWEEFDNVKQTVNKRSFTLNGSMFVYLDNGEERWNRDRLIVK
;
A
#
# COMPACT_ATOMS: atom_id res chain seq x y z
N MET A 1 70.17 -57.95 -16.74
CA MET A 1 70.79 -57.78 -15.41
C MET A 1 69.78 -57.05 -14.56
N GLU A 2 69.19 -57.80 -13.65
CA GLU A 2 68.36 -57.33 -12.55
C GLU A 2 69.17 -56.39 -11.66
N ASN A 3 68.54 -55.36 -11.12
CA ASN A 3 68.95 -54.78 -9.86
C ASN A 3 67.70 -54.44 -9.05
N GLN A 4 67.45 -55.28 -8.04
CA GLN A 4 66.55 -55.04 -6.94
C GLN A 4 67.23 -54.17 -5.87
N ILE A 5 66.48 -53.24 -5.28
CA ILE A 5 66.69 -52.61 -3.97
C ILE A 5 65.28 -52.20 -3.54
N ASN A 6 64.53 -53.00 -2.79
CA ASN A 6 64.65 -53.43 -1.38
C ASN A 6 64.34 -52.32 -0.35
N MET A 7 63.20 -52.53 0.31
CA MET A 7 62.72 -52.14 1.65
C MET A 7 63.28 -50.89 2.35
N GLY A 8 62.35 -50.04 2.81
CA GLY A 8 62.63 -49.06 3.86
C GLY A 8 61.37 -48.33 4.36
N ASP A 9 60.91 -48.76 5.53
CA ASP A 9 60.04 -48.10 6.52
C ASP A 9 58.53 -47.90 6.29
N GLN A 10 57.82 -48.81 6.94
CA GLN A 10 56.55 -48.63 7.64
C GLN A 10 56.40 -47.23 8.25
N ASN A 11 55.48 -46.45 7.71
CA ASN A 11 54.85 -45.39 8.49
C ASN A 11 53.51 -45.90 9.02
N THR A 12 53.57 -46.54 10.19
CA THR A 12 52.42 -46.81 11.06
C THR A 12 51.86 -45.48 11.58
N GLN A 13 50.99 -44.84 10.81
CA GLN A 13 49.98 -43.98 11.40
C GLN A 13 48.74 -44.83 11.69
N GLN A 14 48.52 -45.04 12.98
CA GLN A 14 47.29 -45.57 13.55
C GLN A 14 46.10 -44.93 12.84
N ILE A 15 45.32 -45.76 12.15
CA ILE A 15 43.92 -45.47 11.87
C ILE A 15 43.26 -45.40 13.24
N GLY A 16 43.20 -44.19 13.78
CA GLY A 16 42.40 -43.87 14.95
C GLY A 16 40.97 -44.28 14.63
N GLN A 17 40.53 -45.34 15.30
CA GLN A 17 39.14 -45.73 15.31
C GLN A 17 38.33 -44.50 15.71
N ASN A 18 37.62 -43.93 14.75
CA ASN A 18 36.63 -42.92 15.02
C ASN A 18 35.66 -43.57 16.02
N PRO A 19 35.48 -43.04 17.25
CA PRO A 19 34.50 -43.60 18.15
C PRO A 19 33.17 -43.56 17.40
N ILE A 20 32.57 -44.73 17.19
CA ILE A 20 31.20 -44.87 16.69
C ILE A 20 30.37 -43.95 17.56
N GLY A 21 30.04 -42.79 17.01
CA GLY A 21 29.36 -41.72 17.73
C GLY A 21 28.09 -42.32 18.28
N LYS A 22 27.98 -42.34 19.61
CA LYS A 22 26.70 -42.55 20.26
C LYS A 22 25.71 -41.61 19.56
N PRO A 23 24.52 -42.09 19.14
CA PRO A 23 23.51 -41.22 18.57
C PRO A 23 23.36 -40.02 19.52
N ALA A 24 23.53 -38.80 18.99
CA ALA A 24 23.24 -37.61 19.76
C ALA A 24 21.82 -37.78 20.34
N PRO A 25 21.61 -37.56 21.65
CA PRO A 25 20.29 -37.68 22.23
C PRO A 25 19.38 -36.75 21.44
N VAL A 26 18.46 -37.35 20.67
CA VAL A 26 17.48 -36.61 19.88
C VAL A 26 16.72 -35.78 20.91
N PRO A 27 16.80 -34.44 20.86
CA PRO A 27 16.09 -33.61 21.81
C PRO A 27 14.61 -33.99 21.70
N GLU A 28 14.06 -34.57 22.77
CA GLU A 28 12.67 -34.96 22.80
C GLU A 28 11.84 -33.73 22.48
N LYS A 29 11.16 -33.78 21.34
CA LYS A 29 10.30 -32.70 20.89
C LYS A 29 9.34 -32.39 22.05
N PRO A 30 9.32 -31.14 22.56
CA PRO A 30 8.45 -30.82 23.68
C PRO A 30 7.04 -31.24 23.29
N LYS A 31 6.44 -32.14 24.09
CA LYS A 31 5.06 -32.58 23.90
C LYS A 31 4.17 -31.38 24.15
N VAL A 32 3.93 -30.61 23.10
CA VAL A 32 3.01 -29.48 23.16
C VAL A 32 1.67 -30.05 23.58
N ASN A 33 1.22 -29.68 24.77
CA ASN A 33 -0.05 -30.12 25.28
C ASN A 33 -1.14 -29.41 24.48
N TYR A 34 -1.71 -30.09 23.50
CA TYR A 34 -2.73 -29.53 22.63
C TYR A 34 -3.90 -28.95 23.42
N TRP A 35 -4.23 -29.52 24.59
CA TRP A 35 -5.26 -28.98 25.48
C TRP A 35 -4.96 -27.55 25.96
N MET A 36 -3.69 -27.21 26.21
CA MET A 36 -3.28 -25.85 26.61
C MET A 36 -3.38 -24.87 25.44
N VAL A 37 -3.11 -25.33 24.22
CA VAL A 37 -3.25 -24.49 23.02
C VAL A 37 -4.72 -24.19 22.76
N THR A 38 -5.62 -25.17 22.93
CA THR A 38 -7.05 -24.95 22.72
C THR A 38 -7.64 -23.95 23.70
N THR A 39 -7.26 -24.01 24.99
CA THR A 39 -7.78 -23.07 26.00
C THR A 39 -7.35 -21.63 25.73
N ILE A 40 -6.12 -21.42 25.23
CA ILE A 40 -5.63 -20.08 24.85
C ILE A 40 -6.42 -19.54 23.66
N ILE A 41 -6.67 -20.34 22.62
CA ILE A 41 -7.43 -19.92 21.44
C ILE A 41 -8.88 -19.55 21.83
N PHE A 42 -9.55 -20.39 22.63
CA PHE A 42 -10.91 -20.09 23.09
C PHE A 42 -10.99 -18.86 23.99
N GLY A 43 -10.00 -18.67 24.88
CA GLY A 43 -9.89 -17.47 25.69
C GLY A 43 -9.79 -16.21 24.84
N PHE A 44 -8.90 -16.21 23.83
CA PHE A 44 -8.73 -15.07 22.94
C PHE A 44 -10.00 -14.75 22.15
N LEU A 45 -10.67 -15.76 21.58
CA LEU A 45 -11.94 -15.58 20.87
C LEU A 45 -13.04 -15.01 21.77
N PHE A 46 -13.13 -15.46 23.02
CA PHE A 46 -14.08 -14.94 23.99
C PHE A 46 -13.86 -13.45 24.28
N PHE A 47 -12.61 -13.02 24.44
CA PHE A 47 -12.26 -11.61 24.63
C PHE A 47 -12.61 -10.75 23.41
N VAL A 48 -12.30 -11.22 22.19
CA VAL A 48 -12.63 -10.49 20.95
C VAL A 48 -14.15 -10.30 20.80
N ILE A 49 -14.93 -11.37 21.01
CA ILE A 49 -16.39 -11.30 20.92
C ILE A 49 -16.95 -10.34 21.99
N SER A 50 -16.47 -10.44 23.23
CA SER A 50 -16.93 -9.58 24.33
C SER A 50 -16.62 -8.10 24.08
N ALA A 51 -15.41 -7.79 23.58
CA ALA A 51 -15.03 -6.44 23.21
C ALA A 51 -15.92 -5.88 22.08
N MET A 52 -16.21 -6.69 21.06
CA MET A 52 -17.07 -6.28 19.95
C MET A 52 -18.51 -5.99 20.39
N PHE A 53 -19.06 -6.78 21.32
CA PHE A 53 -20.38 -6.52 21.90
C PHE A 53 -20.43 -5.23 22.74
N LEU A 54 -19.42 -4.99 23.58
CA LEU A 54 -19.32 -3.76 24.39
C LEU A 54 -19.15 -2.52 23.52
N PHE A 55 -18.36 -2.61 22.44
CA PHE A 55 -18.18 -1.51 21.49
C PHE A 55 -19.50 -1.15 20.82
N ARG A 56 -20.25 -2.15 20.30
CA ARG A 56 -21.55 -1.92 19.66
C ARG A 56 -22.59 -1.30 20.61
N ALA A 57 -22.56 -1.64 21.90
CA ALA A 57 -23.48 -1.07 22.88
C ALA A 57 -23.27 0.44 23.07
N ARG A 58 -22.03 0.95 22.97
CA ARG A 58 -21.73 2.39 23.14
C ARG A 58 -22.17 3.26 21.96
N PHE A 59 -22.24 2.73 20.75
CA PHE A 59 -22.59 3.53 19.55
C PHE A 59 -24.10 3.65 19.32
N ASN A 60 -24.95 3.00 20.13
CA ASN A 60 -26.41 3.08 20.00
C ASN A 60 -27.07 4.12 20.93
N GLU A 61 -26.28 4.92 21.66
CA GLU A 61 -26.83 6.05 22.41
C GLU A 61 -27.21 7.17 21.43
N LYS A 62 -28.47 7.16 21.01
CA LYS A 62 -29.08 8.21 20.17
C LYS A 62 -28.80 9.58 20.80
N SER A 63 -28.01 10.39 20.11
CA SER A 63 -27.85 11.81 20.39
C SER A 63 -29.22 12.51 20.37
N THR A 64 -29.59 13.06 21.51
CA THR A 64 -30.80 13.85 21.72
C THR A 64 -30.80 15.07 20.80
N PRO A 65 -31.88 15.35 20.05
CA PRO A 65 -31.95 16.53 19.20
C PRO A 65 -32.00 17.80 20.05
N ILE A 66 -30.99 18.66 19.88
CA ILE A 66 -30.97 20.01 20.45
C ILE A 66 -31.94 20.85 19.61
N ILE A 67 -33.00 21.36 20.25
CA ILE A 67 -33.99 22.26 19.65
C ILE A 67 -33.30 23.62 19.40
N PRO A 68 -33.30 24.18 18.17
CA PRO A 68 -32.76 25.51 17.92
C PRO A 68 -33.67 26.59 18.52
N ALA A 69 -33.07 27.54 19.21
CA ALA A 69 -33.74 28.75 19.70
C ALA A 69 -34.13 29.68 18.53
N PRO A 70 -35.26 30.41 18.61
CA PRO A 70 -35.68 31.31 17.54
C PRO A 70 -34.78 32.55 17.44
N SER A 71 -34.36 32.84 16.20
CA SER A 71 -33.51 33.98 15.82
C SER A 71 -34.30 35.31 15.78
N PRO A 72 -33.76 36.43 16.29
CA PRO A 72 -34.36 37.75 16.15
C PRO A 72 -33.99 38.43 14.83
N SER A 73 -34.94 39.20 14.29
CA SER A 73 -34.88 39.93 13.01
C SER A 73 -33.73 40.92 12.85
N LEU A 74 -33.07 40.79 11.70
CA LEU A 74 -32.48 41.77 10.78
C LEU A 74 -32.23 43.20 11.28
N ILE A 75 -30.93 43.53 11.40
CA ILE A 75 -30.36 44.86 11.14
C ILE A 75 -29.25 44.66 10.10
N PRO A 76 -29.14 45.46 9.02
CA PRO A 76 -28.04 45.36 8.08
C PRO A 76 -26.81 46.05 8.70
N VAL A 77 -25.83 45.25 9.11
CA VAL A 77 -24.49 45.72 9.47
C VAL A 77 -23.57 45.39 8.30
N GLU A 78 -23.07 46.46 7.67
CA GLU A 78 -21.93 46.43 6.76
C GLU A 78 -20.74 45.88 7.56
N THR A 79 -20.27 44.68 7.19
CA THR A 79 -19.21 43.98 7.92
C THR A 79 -18.01 43.77 7.01
N ASP A 80 -16.87 44.23 7.52
CA ASP A 80 -15.49 43.88 7.16
C ASP A 80 -15.33 42.39 6.82
N ASP A 81 -14.37 42.12 5.93
CA ASP A 81 -13.88 40.82 5.48
C ASP A 81 -13.74 39.79 6.62
N ILE A 82 -14.82 39.03 6.82
CA ILE A 82 -14.75 37.72 7.46
C ILE A 82 -14.29 36.76 6.35
N GLN A 83 -13.09 36.18 6.50
CA GLN A 83 -12.71 34.99 5.74
C GLN A 83 -13.68 33.86 6.13
N ILE A 84 -14.80 33.81 5.41
CA ILE A 84 -15.78 32.74 5.39
C ILE A 84 -15.02 31.48 5.02
N GLY A 85 -15.00 30.50 5.94
CA GLY A 85 -14.47 29.18 5.67
C GLY A 85 -15.15 28.62 4.42
N ASP A 86 -14.33 28.13 3.50
CA ASP A 86 -14.73 27.71 2.15
C ASP A 86 -16.06 26.95 2.15
N ASP A 87 -17.12 27.58 1.62
CA ASP A 87 -18.42 26.95 1.45
C ASP A 87 -18.26 25.61 0.70
N GLU A 88 -18.99 24.60 1.14
CA GLU A 88 -18.98 23.27 0.54
C GLU A 88 -19.29 23.36 -0.97
N SER A 89 -18.27 23.21 -1.81
CA SER A 89 -18.44 23.27 -3.26
C SER A 89 -18.92 21.92 -3.81
N TYR A 90 -20.22 21.65 -3.65
CA TYR A 90 -20.86 20.59 -4.41
C TYR A 90 -21.12 21.04 -5.84
N VAL A 91 -20.89 20.15 -6.80
CA VAL A 91 -21.25 20.36 -8.20
C VAL A 91 -22.54 19.62 -8.52
N ASP A 92 -23.41 20.25 -9.31
CA ASP A 92 -24.57 19.56 -9.86
C ASP A 92 -24.08 18.43 -10.77
N PHE A 93 -24.47 17.19 -10.47
CA PHE A 93 -24.04 16.00 -11.21
C PHE A 93 -24.35 16.09 -12.70
N SER A 94 -25.37 16.85 -13.10
CA SER A 94 -25.75 17.06 -14.50
C SER A 94 -24.70 17.82 -15.31
N THR A 95 -23.80 18.56 -14.63
CA THR A 95 -22.67 19.27 -15.24
C THR A 95 -21.46 18.37 -15.51
N CYS A 96 -21.41 17.19 -14.89
CA CYS A 96 -20.38 16.19 -15.15
C CYS A 96 -20.48 15.69 -16.59
N ASP A 97 -19.35 15.28 -17.18
CA ASP A 97 -19.38 14.63 -18.48
C ASP A 97 -20.12 13.28 -18.44
N GLN A 98 -20.55 12.80 -19.61
CA GLN A 98 -21.34 11.57 -19.71
C GLN A 98 -20.65 10.30 -19.18
N TRP A 99 -19.32 10.24 -19.13
CA TRP A 99 -18.58 9.10 -18.60
C TRP A 99 -18.62 9.11 -17.08
N ALA A 100 -18.38 10.27 -16.47
CA ALA A 100 -18.52 10.47 -15.03
C ALA A 100 -19.96 10.22 -14.56
N GLN A 101 -20.97 10.74 -15.27
CA GLN A 101 -22.39 10.47 -14.97
C GLN A 101 -22.70 8.97 -14.99
N ASN A 102 -22.20 8.24 -16.00
CA ASN A 102 -22.38 6.78 -16.09
C ASN A 102 -21.73 6.05 -14.90
N VAL A 103 -20.56 6.48 -14.45
CA VAL A 103 -19.90 5.92 -13.26
C VAL A 103 -20.70 6.21 -12.00
N ILE A 104 -21.11 7.46 -11.78
CA ILE A 104 -21.93 7.88 -10.63
C ILE A 104 -23.18 7.01 -10.53
N ASN A 105 -23.89 6.83 -11.64
CA ASN A 105 -25.13 6.04 -11.67
C ASN A 105 -24.86 4.54 -11.47
N LYS A 106 -23.89 3.94 -12.18
CA LYS A 106 -23.62 2.49 -12.07
C LYS A 106 -23.00 2.08 -10.73
N LYS A 107 -22.24 2.96 -10.09
CA LYS A 107 -21.62 2.72 -8.77
C LYS A 107 -22.49 3.22 -7.62
N SER A 108 -23.68 3.77 -7.91
CA SER A 108 -24.60 4.33 -6.91
C SER A 108 -23.93 5.35 -5.98
N LEU A 109 -23.10 6.23 -6.54
CA LEU A 109 -22.45 7.30 -5.77
C LEU A 109 -23.51 8.36 -5.39
N PRO A 110 -23.42 8.99 -4.20
CA PRO A 110 -24.37 9.99 -3.74
C PRO A 110 -24.28 11.26 -4.61
N GLN A 111 -25.23 11.44 -5.53
CA GLN A 111 -25.24 12.53 -6.53
C GLN A 111 -25.20 13.93 -5.90
N GLN A 112 -25.81 14.10 -4.74
CA GLN A 112 -25.85 15.36 -4.00
C GLN A 112 -24.56 15.66 -3.22
N LEU A 113 -23.63 14.71 -3.16
CA LEU A 113 -22.35 14.86 -2.45
C LEU A 113 -21.17 14.80 -3.43
N ILE A 114 -21.36 15.16 -4.70
CA ILE A 114 -20.27 15.21 -5.68
C ILE A 114 -19.58 16.57 -5.56
N HIS A 115 -18.27 16.56 -5.32
CA HIS A 115 -17.43 17.75 -5.26
C HIS A 115 -16.73 18.04 -6.59
N SER A 116 -16.28 16.98 -7.27
CA SER A 116 -15.76 17.13 -8.62
C SER A 116 -15.91 15.83 -9.41
N CYS A 117 -15.99 15.98 -10.73
CA CYS A 117 -16.14 14.89 -11.68
C CYS A 117 -15.42 15.27 -12.97
N LYS A 118 -14.23 14.70 -13.17
CA LYS A 118 -13.41 14.93 -14.36
C LYS A 118 -13.27 13.65 -15.14
N SER A 119 -13.25 13.74 -16.47
CA SER A 119 -12.80 12.64 -17.31
C SER A 119 -11.81 13.11 -18.37
N SER A 120 -10.98 12.19 -18.82
CA SER A 120 -10.09 12.41 -19.95
C SER A 120 -9.99 11.15 -20.80
N GLN A 121 -10.02 11.32 -22.12
CA GLN A 121 -9.82 10.22 -23.06
C GLN A 121 -8.34 9.84 -23.12
N LYS A 122 -8.07 8.54 -23.16
CA LYS A 122 -6.73 7.95 -23.25
C LYS A 122 -6.74 6.84 -24.30
N ILE A 123 -5.60 6.65 -24.96
CA ILE A 123 -5.37 5.57 -25.91
C ILE A 123 -4.35 4.62 -25.28
N LEU A 124 -4.74 3.37 -25.02
CA LEU A 124 -3.91 2.35 -24.40
C LEU A 124 -3.95 1.10 -25.29
N ASP A 125 -2.80 0.67 -25.83
CA ASP A 125 -2.70 -0.52 -26.70
C ASP A 125 -3.72 -0.54 -27.84
N SER A 126 -3.91 0.60 -28.52
CA SER A 126 -4.93 0.80 -29.57
C SER A 126 -6.40 0.75 -29.11
N GLU A 127 -6.66 0.70 -27.81
CA GLU A 127 -7.99 0.81 -27.22
C GLU A 127 -8.22 2.24 -26.71
N ILE A 128 -9.37 2.83 -27.08
CA ILE A 128 -9.78 4.15 -26.56
C ILE A 128 -10.59 3.94 -25.29
N VAL A 129 -10.13 4.56 -24.20
CA VAL A 129 -10.78 4.51 -22.89
C VAL A 129 -10.92 5.91 -22.30
N ASN A 130 -11.78 6.06 -21.30
CA ASN A 130 -11.92 7.30 -20.54
C ASN A 130 -11.48 7.06 -19.09
N LEU A 131 -10.48 7.80 -18.63
CA LEU A 131 -10.10 7.89 -17.24
C LEU A 131 -11.08 8.84 -16.54
N VAL A 132 -11.77 8.36 -15.51
CA VAL A 132 -12.75 9.11 -14.72
C VAL A 132 -12.23 9.27 -13.30
N ASP A 133 -12.27 10.48 -12.77
CA ASP A 133 -11.85 10.85 -11.43
C ASP A 133 -12.96 11.67 -10.75
N ILE A 134 -13.50 11.14 -9.65
CA ILE A 134 -14.66 11.69 -8.94
C ILE A 134 -14.32 11.82 -7.46
N PHE A 135 -14.48 13.02 -6.92
CA PHE A 135 -14.40 13.29 -5.49
C PHE A 135 -15.82 13.47 -4.94
N PHE A 136 -16.14 12.76 -3.86
CA PHE A 136 -17.49 12.72 -3.30
C PHE A 136 -17.53 12.40 -1.81
N GLY A 137 -18.69 12.61 -1.19
CA GLY A 137 -18.96 12.33 0.22
C GLY A 137 -19.11 13.60 1.05
N PRO A 138 -19.53 13.47 2.32
CA PRO A 138 -19.52 14.61 3.23
C PRO A 138 -18.07 15.06 3.47
N PRO A 139 -17.84 16.34 3.84
CA PRO A 139 -16.55 16.78 4.31
C PRO A 139 -16.19 16.07 5.62
N ASP A 140 -15.16 15.22 5.58
CA ASP A 140 -14.57 14.63 6.78
C ASP A 140 -13.35 15.49 7.20
N ASP A 141 -13.32 15.92 8.47
CA ASP A 141 -12.18 16.55 9.18
C ASP A 141 -11.58 17.83 8.54
N CYS A 142 -12.14 19.02 8.83
CA CYS A 142 -11.75 20.27 8.15
C CYS A 142 -11.27 21.43 9.05
N PRO A 143 -10.11 21.32 9.72
CA PRO A 143 -9.34 22.50 10.13
C PRO A 143 -8.26 22.91 9.10
N SER A 144 -7.95 22.09 8.10
CA SER A 144 -6.85 22.36 7.13
C SER A 144 -7.12 21.84 5.70
N GLY A 145 -8.38 21.61 5.36
CA GLY A 145 -8.81 21.06 4.07
C GLY A 145 -9.61 19.78 4.26
N CYS A 146 -10.71 19.65 3.52
CA CYS A 146 -11.62 18.53 3.70
C CYS A 146 -11.15 17.27 2.97
N ILE A 147 -11.26 16.13 3.64
CA ILE A 147 -10.96 14.82 3.06
C ILE A 147 -12.24 14.28 2.44
N TYR A 148 -12.20 14.06 1.13
CA TYR A 148 -13.30 13.45 0.39
C TYR A 148 -12.94 12.03 -0.04
N LYS A 149 -13.97 11.20 -0.21
CA LYS A 149 -13.79 9.91 -0.88
C LYS A 149 -13.50 10.16 -2.35
N ARG A 150 -12.65 9.32 -2.93
CA ARG A 150 -12.26 9.41 -4.34
C ARG A 150 -12.58 8.10 -5.04
N PHE A 151 -13.26 8.20 -6.18
CA PHE A 151 -13.34 7.12 -7.16
C PHE A 151 -12.47 7.49 -8.35
N ILE A 152 -11.53 6.62 -8.69
CA ILE A 152 -10.76 6.73 -9.93
C ILE A 152 -10.86 5.41 -10.70
N GLY A 153 -11.11 5.49 -11.99
CA GLY A 153 -11.41 4.30 -12.79
C GLY A 153 -11.33 4.53 -14.29
N VAL A 154 -11.29 3.43 -15.03
CA VAL A 154 -11.31 3.40 -16.50
C VAL A 154 -12.68 2.95 -16.97
N VAL A 155 -13.23 3.67 -17.95
CA VAL A 155 -14.48 3.34 -18.63
C VAL A 155 -14.21 3.12 -20.12
N LYS A 156 -14.59 1.95 -20.63
CA LYS A 156 -14.52 1.65 -22.07
C LYS A 156 -15.52 2.48 -22.87
N LEU A 157 -15.24 2.68 -24.15
CA LEU A 157 -16.07 3.52 -25.04
C LEU A 157 -17.54 3.03 -25.15
N ASP A 158 -17.77 1.73 -25.05
CA ASP A 158 -19.12 1.13 -25.07
C ASP A 158 -19.85 1.24 -23.71
N LYS A 159 -19.22 1.84 -22.70
CA LYS A 159 -19.72 1.97 -21.31
C LYS A 159 -20.01 0.62 -20.62
N SER A 160 -19.57 -0.51 -21.20
CA SER A 160 -19.87 -1.85 -20.69
C SER A 160 -19.07 -2.14 -19.42
N ILE A 161 -17.81 -1.72 -19.40
CA ILE A 161 -16.85 -1.99 -18.32
C ILE A 161 -16.51 -0.68 -17.59
N ILE A 162 -16.61 -0.72 -16.26
CA ILE A 162 -16.07 0.28 -15.33
C ILE A 162 -15.11 -0.43 -14.40
N GLU A 163 -13.82 -0.28 -14.66
CA GLU A 163 -12.75 -0.86 -13.85
C GLU A 163 -12.22 0.20 -12.90
N GLN A 164 -12.29 -0.09 -11.60
CA GLN A 164 -11.70 0.79 -10.60
C GLN A 164 -10.18 0.63 -10.64
N LEU A 165 -9.46 1.75 -10.59
CA LEU A 165 -8.01 1.76 -10.49
C LEU A 165 -7.59 1.73 -9.01
N PRO A 166 -6.31 1.41 -8.72
CA PRO A 166 -5.72 1.71 -7.42
C PRO A 166 -5.86 3.20 -7.07
N SER A 167 -5.33 3.60 -5.92
CA SER A 167 -5.23 5.02 -5.55
C SER A 167 -4.75 5.88 -6.73
N GLY A 168 -5.16 7.16 -6.76
CA GLY A 168 -4.66 8.07 -7.80
C GLY A 168 -3.14 8.21 -7.76
N PRO A 169 -2.52 8.86 -8.78
CA PRO A 169 -1.07 8.93 -8.93
C PRO A 169 -0.31 9.34 -7.64
N GLU A 170 -0.80 10.37 -6.95
CA GLU A 170 -0.25 10.83 -5.65
C GLU A 170 -0.32 9.76 -4.56
N GLY A 171 -1.44 9.05 -4.46
CA GLY A 171 -1.60 7.96 -3.50
C GLY A 171 -0.66 6.79 -3.79
N ILE A 172 -0.42 6.52 -5.07
CA ILE A 172 0.48 5.44 -5.50
C ILE A 172 1.96 5.80 -5.25
N LEU A 173 2.35 7.05 -5.48
CA LEU A 173 3.67 7.54 -5.11
C LEU A 173 3.91 7.40 -3.60
N ASN A 174 2.91 7.71 -2.77
CA ASN A 174 3.01 7.50 -1.33
C ASN A 174 3.10 6.01 -0.95
N SER A 175 2.32 5.15 -1.61
CA SER A 175 2.32 3.71 -1.37
C SER A 175 3.60 3.01 -1.82
N VAL A 176 4.39 3.59 -2.74
CA VAL A 176 5.63 2.96 -3.24
C VAL A 176 6.64 2.70 -2.12
N TRP A 177 6.66 3.56 -1.10
CA TRP A 177 7.53 3.41 0.07
C TRP A 177 7.21 2.20 0.96
N ALA A 178 6.03 1.61 0.79
CA ALA A 178 5.61 0.40 1.47
C ALA A 178 5.84 -0.87 0.62
N GLN A 179 6.53 -0.74 -0.52
CA GLN A 179 6.81 -1.86 -1.42
C GLN A 179 8.29 -2.26 -1.36
N PRO A 180 8.61 -3.56 -1.41
CA PRO A 180 9.98 -4.03 -1.59
C PRO A 180 10.65 -3.50 -2.86
N PRO A 181 11.95 -3.15 -2.80
CA PRO A 181 12.84 -3.26 -1.63
C PRO A 181 12.81 -2.04 -0.68
N LEU A 182 11.99 -1.02 -0.95
CA LEU A 182 11.96 0.22 -0.17
C LEU A 182 11.45 0.00 1.25
N ASP A 183 10.43 -0.84 1.43
CA ASP A 183 9.84 -1.16 2.74
C ASP A 183 10.86 -1.72 3.75
N THR A 184 11.77 -2.54 3.27
CA THR A 184 12.73 -3.29 4.07
C THR A 184 13.84 -2.37 4.55
N ALA A 185 14.34 -1.49 3.66
CA ALA A 185 15.44 -0.58 3.97
C ALA A 185 15.05 0.59 4.89
N ARG A 186 13.77 0.98 4.90
CA ARG A 186 13.25 2.09 5.75
C ARG A 186 13.40 1.85 7.25
N ASN A 187 13.54 0.60 7.67
CA ASN A 187 13.69 0.26 9.09
C ASN A 187 15.14 0.35 9.59
N TYR A 188 16.10 0.64 8.71
CA TYR A 188 17.51 0.77 9.07
C TYR A 188 17.87 2.20 9.47
N SER A 189 18.86 2.32 10.36
CA SER A 189 19.44 3.61 10.74
C SER A 189 20.06 4.31 9.53
N GLY A 190 19.94 5.64 9.47
CA GLY A 190 20.54 6.43 8.39
C GLY A 190 19.94 6.16 7.01
N PHE A 191 18.68 5.69 6.94
CA PHE A 191 18.00 5.53 5.66
C PHE A 191 17.81 6.88 4.96
N GLU A 192 18.41 7.00 3.78
CA GLU A 192 18.43 8.19 2.94
C GLU A 192 17.97 7.80 1.53
N CYS A 193 16.89 8.42 1.07
CA CYS A 193 16.47 8.44 -0.34
C CYS A 193 16.05 9.87 -0.70
N PRO A 194 15.98 10.22 -2.00
CA PRO A 194 15.31 11.43 -2.45
C PRO A 194 13.89 11.53 -1.87
N SER A 195 13.56 12.69 -1.29
CA SER A 195 12.27 12.94 -0.66
C SER A 195 11.16 13.27 -1.66
N GLN A 196 11.52 13.81 -2.83
CA GLN A 196 10.61 14.18 -3.91
C GLN A 196 10.62 13.07 -4.96
N LEU A 197 9.74 12.08 -4.81
CA LEU A 197 9.66 10.95 -5.74
C LEU A 197 9.14 11.37 -7.11
N GLU A 198 8.36 12.44 -7.17
CA GLU A 198 7.78 13.00 -8.40
C GLU A 198 8.86 13.37 -9.42
N ASP A 199 10.07 13.72 -8.95
CA ASP A 199 11.21 14.06 -9.81
C ASP A 199 11.92 12.83 -10.40
N TYR A 200 11.64 11.64 -9.85
CA TYR A 200 12.28 10.38 -10.23
C TYR A 200 11.32 9.40 -10.90
N ILE A 201 10.03 9.48 -10.59
CA ILE A 201 9.02 8.51 -10.99
C ILE A 201 7.90 9.23 -11.75
N ASP A 202 7.77 8.88 -13.03
CA ASP A 202 6.63 9.28 -13.85
C ASP A 202 5.51 8.23 -13.73
N VAL A 203 4.33 8.67 -13.31
CA VAL A 203 3.16 7.79 -13.11
C VAL A 203 2.18 8.00 -14.25
N THR A 204 2.03 6.98 -15.09
CA THR A 204 1.17 7.02 -16.28
C THR A 204 0.11 5.94 -16.22
N LEU A 205 -1.06 6.21 -16.79
CA LEU A 205 -2.08 5.17 -16.96
C LEU A 205 -1.57 4.15 -17.98
N GLY A 206 -1.66 2.86 -17.64
CA GLY A 206 -1.23 1.77 -18.51
C GLY A 206 -2.18 0.59 -18.47
N LYS A 207 -1.85 -0.42 -19.27
CA LYS A 207 -2.57 -1.69 -19.34
C LYS A 207 -1.54 -2.83 -19.33
N LEU A 208 -1.81 -3.85 -18.53
CA LEU A 208 -1.03 -5.09 -18.51
C LEU A 208 -2.00 -6.24 -18.74
N GLU A 209 -1.85 -6.93 -19.87
CA GLU A 209 -2.78 -7.97 -20.32
C GLU A 209 -4.22 -7.44 -20.42
N THR A 210 -5.07 -7.79 -19.45
CA THR A 210 -6.48 -7.37 -19.39
C THR A 210 -6.77 -6.39 -18.25
N LYS A 211 -5.75 -5.96 -17.50
CA LYS A 211 -5.91 -5.13 -16.30
C LYS A 211 -5.46 -3.70 -16.56
N TYR A 212 -6.26 -2.74 -16.10
CA TYR A 212 -5.87 -1.33 -16.09
C TYR A 212 -5.19 -0.97 -14.79
N GLY A 213 -4.21 -0.08 -14.86
CA GLY A 213 -3.37 0.25 -13.71
C GLY A 213 -2.45 1.44 -13.97
N TRP A 214 -1.54 1.66 -13.04
CA TRP A 214 -0.53 2.72 -13.14
C TRP A 214 0.83 2.10 -13.45
N ASN A 215 1.48 2.63 -14.49
CA ASN A 215 2.87 2.35 -14.79
C ASN A 215 3.74 3.42 -14.13
N LEU A 216 4.62 3.00 -13.24
CA LEU A 216 5.60 3.83 -12.54
C LEU A 216 6.93 3.67 -13.27
N ASN A 217 7.31 4.67 -14.07
CA ASN A 217 8.55 4.67 -14.82
C ASN A 217 9.60 5.49 -14.08
N PHE A 218 10.73 4.87 -13.73
CA PHE A 218 11.85 5.57 -13.12
C PHE A 218 12.62 6.36 -14.20
N GLN A 219 12.36 7.66 -14.29
CA GLN A 219 13.01 8.56 -15.25
C GLN A 219 14.50 8.72 -14.94
N ASN A 220 14.83 8.72 -13.65
CA ASN A 220 16.18 8.75 -13.12
C ASN A 220 16.39 7.58 -12.16
N PRO A 221 17.60 7.00 -12.07
CA PRO A 221 17.87 5.97 -11.09
C PRO A 221 17.65 6.47 -9.66
N LEU A 222 16.73 5.87 -8.93
CA LEU A 222 16.45 6.21 -7.54
C LEU A 222 17.43 5.47 -6.64
N THR A 223 18.41 6.19 -6.08
CA THR A 223 19.40 5.60 -5.18
C THR A 223 19.02 5.86 -3.73
N CYS A 224 18.99 4.78 -2.96
CA CYS A 224 18.71 4.78 -1.54
C CYS A 224 19.90 4.19 -0.80
N SER A 225 20.22 4.73 0.38
CA SER A 225 21.31 4.24 1.22
C SER A 225 20.89 4.14 2.68
N TRP A 226 21.55 3.26 3.44
CA TRP A 226 21.33 3.08 4.86
C TRP A 226 22.59 2.57 5.55
N GLU A 227 22.61 2.64 6.87
CA GLU A 227 23.67 2.11 7.70
C GLU A 227 23.26 0.77 8.29
N GLU A 228 24.14 -0.22 8.15
CA GLU A 228 23.98 -1.56 8.71
C GLU A 228 25.14 -1.84 9.65
N PHE A 229 24.83 -2.13 10.92
CA PHE A 229 25.83 -2.47 11.92
C PHE A 229 26.22 -3.95 11.81
N ASP A 230 27.49 -4.21 11.46
CA ASP A 230 28.07 -5.55 11.46
C ASP A 230 28.48 -5.93 12.89
N ASN A 231 27.67 -6.77 13.54
CA ASN A 231 27.91 -7.22 14.91
C ASN A 231 29.22 -8.01 15.08
N VAL A 232 29.72 -8.66 14.03
CA VAL A 232 30.93 -9.49 14.10
C VAL A 232 32.17 -8.60 14.07
N LYS A 233 32.17 -7.61 13.17
CA LYS A 233 33.29 -6.68 13.00
C LYS A 233 33.20 -5.45 13.91
N GLN A 234 32.04 -5.21 14.51
CA GLN A 234 31.70 -3.99 15.24
C GLN A 234 31.91 -2.72 14.39
N THR A 235 31.53 -2.79 13.11
CA THR A 235 31.68 -1.69 12.15
C THR A 235 30.33 -1.29 11.56
N VAL A 236 30.13 0.00 11.31
CA VAL A 236 28.98 0.50 10.54
C VAL A 236 29.34 0.43 9.06
N ASN A 237 28.57 -0.35 8.30
CA ASN A 237 28.71 -0.43 6.84
C ASN A 237 27.60 0.40 6.18
N LYS A 238 27.97 1.29 5.26
CA LYS A 238 26.98 1.96 4.41
C LYS A 238 26.58 1.01 3.28
N ARG A 239 25.29 0.73 3.20
CA ARG A 239 24.65 -0.04 2.12
C ARG A 239 23.89 0.93 1.23
N SER A 240 23.72 0.55 -0.03
CA SER A 240 22.86 1.26 -0.96
C SER A 240 22.29 0.31 -1.98
N PHE A 241 21.13 0.65 -2.52
CA PHE A 241 20.63 0.09 -3.76
C PHE A 241 20.20 1.22 -4.69
N THR A 242 20.18 0.93 -5.99
CA THR A 242 19.64 1.80 -7.01
C THR A 242 18.50 1.11 -7.74
N LEU A 243 17.35 1.77 -7.81
CA LEU A 243 16.18 1.33 -8.56
C LEU A 243 16.15 2.01 -9.93
N ASN A 244 15.85 1.22 -10.96
CA ASN A 244 15.61 1.70 -12.31
C ASN A 244 14.55 0.82 -13.00
N GLY A 245 14.09 1.21 -14.19
CA GLY A 245 13.12 0.46 -14.97
C GLY A 245 11.69 0.92 -14.69
N SER A 246 10.76 -0.03 -14.55
CA SER A 246 9.37 0.30 -14.25
C SER A 246 8.67 -0.72 -13.36
N MET A 247 7.58 -0.28 -12.73
CA MET A 247 6.65 -1.12 -11.99
C MET A 247 5.24 -0.89 -12.53
N PHE A 248 4.38 -1.90 -12.42
CA PHE A 248 2.97 -1.75 -12.77
C PHE A 248 2.08 -2.13 -11.59
N VAL A 249 1.16 -1.26 -11.20
CA VAL A 249 0.23 -1.47 -10.09
C VAL A 249 -1.21 -1.45 -10.58
N TYR A 250 -1.99 -2.45 -10.17
CA TYR A 250 -3.37 -2.64 -10.60
C TYR A 250 -4.22 -3.24 -9.46
N LEU A 251 -5.54 -3.25 -9.63
CA LEU A 251 -6.43 -3.96 -8.72
C LEU A 251 -6.74 -5.36 -9.25
N ASP A 252 -6.60 -6.36 -8.39
CA ASP A 252 -7.10 -7.70 -8.63
C ASP A 252 -8.10 -8.09 -7.55
N ASN A 253 -9.37 -8.23 -7.94
CA ASN A 253 -10.49 -8.45 -7.02
C ASN A 253 -10.57 -7.40 -5.89
N GLY A 254 -10.20 -6.17 -6.19
CA GLY A 254 -10.20 -5.04 -5.24
C GLY A 254 -8.93 -4.94 -4.39
N GLU A 255 -7.99 -5.88 -4.51
CA GLU A 255 -6.70 -5.82 -3.83
C GLU A 255 -5.62 -5.21 -4.74
N GLU A 256 -4.79 -4.34 -4.18
CA GLU A 256 -3.67 -3.74 -4.90
C GLU A 256 -2.56 -4.77 -5.14
N ARG A 257 -2.16 -4.93 -6.41
CA ARG A 257 -1.10 -5.84 -6.84
C ARG A 257 -0.01 -5.06 -7.57
N TRP A 258 1.24 -5.35 -7.20
CA TRP A 258 2.43 -4.70 -7.75
C TRP A 258 3.24 -5.70 -8.58
N ASN A 259 3.23 -5.54 -9.90
CA ASN A 259 4.14 -6.24 -10.79
C ASN A 259 5.48 -5.49 -10.84
N ARG A 260 6.56 -6.20 -10.52
CA ARG A 260 7.94 -5.67 -10.45
C ARG A 260 8.87 -6.37 -11.43
N ASP A 261 8.34 -7.08 -12.42
CA ASP A 261 9.15 -7.89 -13.35
C ASP A 261 10.08 -7.03 -14.21
N ARG A 262 9.76 -5.73 -14.35
CA ARG A 262 10.55 -4.73 -15.08
C ARG A 262 11.36 -3.81 -14.16
N LEU A 263 11.32 -4.05 -12.84
CA LEU A 263 12.12 -3.31 -11.87
C LEU A 263 13.52 -3.88 -11.83
N ILE A 264 14.52 -3.02 -11.96
CA ILE A 264 15.93 -3.37 -11.88
C ILE A 264 16.46 -2.82 -10.56
N VAL A 265 16.93 -3.73 -9.70
CA VAL A 265 17.58 -3.39 -8.43
C VAL A 265 19.07 -3.69 -8.56
N LYS A 266 19.92 -2.69 -8.30
CA LYS A 266 21.38 -2.80 -8.32
C LYS A 266 21.99 -2.47 -6.97
#